data_AF-A0A015IX75-F1
#
_entry.id   AF-A0A015IX75-F1
#
_cell.length_a   1.000
_cell.length_b   1.000
_cell.length_c   1.000
_cell.angle_alpha   90.00
_cell.angle_beta   90.00
_cell.angle_gamma   90.00
#
_symmetry.space_group_name_H-M   'P 1'
#
loop_
_entity.id
_entity.type
_entity.pdbx_description
1 polymer ?
#
loop_
_entity_poly.entity_id
_entity_poly.type
_entity_poly.pdbx_seq_one_letter_code
_entity_poly.pdbx_strand_id
1 'polypeptide(L)'
;MAIYQLFFIKNLRFIFIVAFIIILNIYDVNSFNKTQNFPFPDTTGIMKIDVGQGEDLWILTENYELYHWDGIERKFIRKAKDYGPIYDFSVGPDGLAVIVSRSPINNNVFIRSDIDSWEWIYGSDVRVPIISISNCDYNKIFTIEDRKLIVCNYDNAYSCDTLKYGIYNQISCAFNDKSLWFIGSGHYIYLYINKYIEIIRSEVPFKQIKALSEQHVIGIDYDSTLWEYINGTWTGISNNVKSASINYNDDIFYVDNDNIIYKISKN
;
A
#
# COMPACT_ATOMS: atom_id res chain seq x y z
N MET A 1 -50.52 1.00 27.09
CA MET A 1 -50.31 0.98 25.62
C MET A 1 -48.85 1.26 25.21
N ALA A 2 -47.86 1.14 26.10
CA ALA A 2 -46.43 1.42 25.80
C ALA A 2 -45.54 0.15 25.68
N ILE A 3 -46.04 -1.03 26.08
CA ILE A 3 -45.27 -2.28 26.07
C ILE A 3 -45.23 -2.92 24.66
N TYR A 4 -46.25 -2.69 23.84
CA TYR A 4 -46.32 -3.20 22.46
C TYR A 4 -45.40 -2.45 21.48
N GLN A 5 -45.05 -1.19 21.75
CA GLN A 5 -44.13 -0.42 20.89
C GLN A 5 -42.67 -0.89 21.03
N LEU A 6 -42.24 -1.29 22.24
CA LEU A 6 -40.88 -1.78 22.47
C LEU A 6 -40.62 -3.15 21.80
N PHE A 7 -41.66 -4.00 21.71
CA PHE A 7 -41.56 -5.31 21.08
C PHE A 7 -41.43 -5.21 19.55
N PHE A 8 -42.13 -4.25 18.93
CA PHE A 8 -42.04 -3.97 17.49
C PHE A 8 -40.67 -3.41 17.08
N ILE A 9 -40.08 -2.52 17.89
CA ILE A 9 -38.76 -1.91 17.58
C ILE A 9 -37.62 -2.94 17.70
N LYS A 10 -37.69 -3.87 18.66
CA LYS A 10 -36.69 -4.94 18.78
C LYS A 10 -36.75 -5.95 17.63
N ASN A 11 -37.95 -6.33 17.19
CA ASN A 11 -38.09 -7.27 16.08
C ASN A 11 -37.76 -6.66 14.71
N LEU A 12 -37.98 -5.34 14.52
CA LEU A 12 -37.52 -4.65 13.31
C LEU A 12 -36.00 -4.71 13.17
N ARG A 13 -35.23 -4.53 14.27
CA ARG A 13 -33.76 -4.61 14.24
C ARG A 13 -33.24 -5.98 13.80
N PHE A 14 -33.90 -7.07 14.19
CA PHE A 14 -33.49 -8.41 13.77
C PHE A 14 -33.81 -8.70 12.28
N ILE A 15 -34.92 -8.18 11.76
CA ILE A 15 -35.23 -8.31 10.32
C ILE A 15 -34.24 -7.50 9.48
N PHE A 16 -33.84 -6.31 9.93
CA PHE A 16 -32.81 -5.51 9.25
C PHE A 16 -31.42 -6.16 9.30
N ILE A 17 -31.00 -6.75 10.42
CA ILE A 17 -29.69 -7.43 10.53
C ILE A 17 -29.65 -8.69 9.65
N VAL A 18 -30.72 -9.48 9.64
CA VAL A 18 -30.80 -10.69 8.79
C VAL A 18 -30.90 -10.32 7.31
N ALA A 19 -31.65 -9.27 6.95
CA ALA A 19 -31.68 -8.76 5.58
C ALA A 19 -30.31 -8.18 5.14
N PHE A 20 -29.56 -7.54 6.04
CA PHE A 20 -28.22 -7.01 5.74
C PHE A 20 -27.20 -8.14 5.52
N ILE A 21 -27.26 -9.21 6.32
CA ILE A 21 -26.40 -10.41 6.15
C ILE A 21 -26.76 -11.16 4.85
N ILE A 22 -28.05 -11.22 4.48
CA ILE A 22 -28.49 -11.86 3.24
C ILE A 22 -28.13 -11.00 2.01
N ILE A 23 -28.21 -9.67 2.09
CA ILE A 23 -27.76 -8.77 1.01
C ILE A 23 -26.24 -8.82 0.83
N LEU A 24 -25.46 -8.96 1.91
CA LEU A 24 -24.01 -9.19 1.86
C LEU A 24 -23.61 -10.54 1.24
N ASN A 25 -24.52 -11.54 1.23
CA ASN A 25 -24.27 -12.85 0.63
C ASN A 25 -24.88 -13.03 -0.78
N ILE A 26 -25.81 -12.16 -1.21
CA ILE A 26 -26.46 -12.25 -2.53
C ILE A 26 -25.86 -11.29 -3.57
N TYR A 27 -25.14 -10.23 -3.14
CA TYR A 27 -24.20 -9.57 -4.03
C TYR A 27 -22.92 -10.41 -4.12
N ASP A 28 -23.05 -11.49 -4.86
CA ASP A 28 -21.97 -12.22 -5.47
C ASP A 28 -21.24 -11.27 -6.44
N VAL A 29 -20.27 -10.51 -5.93
CA VAL A 29 -19.40 -9.58 -6.68
C VAL A 29 -18.46 -10.35 -7.63
N ASN A 30 -18.67 -11.66 -7.82
CA ASN A 30 -17.89 -12.53 -8.71
C ASN A 30 -18.07 -12.27 -10.23
N SER A 31 -18.68 -11.15 -10.66
CA SER A 31 -18.91 -10.89 -12.10
C SER A 31 -18.11 -9.73 -12.70
N PHE A 32 -17.25 -9.03 -11.96
CA PHE A 32 -16.41 -7.95 -12.52
C PHE A 32 -14.89 -8.12 -12.36
N ASN A 33 -14.42 -9.15 -11.67
CA ASN A 33 -12.99 -9.41 -11.55
C ASN A 33 -12.49 -10.12 -12.81
N LYS A 34 -11.92 -9.38 -13.76
CA LYS A 34 -11.16 -9.97 -14.86
C LYS A 34 -9.82 -10.44 -14.30
N THR A 35 -9.77 -11.68 -13.85
CA THR A 35 -8.58 -12.36 -13.33
C THR A 35 -7.51 -12.40 -14.42
N GLN A 36 -6.49 -11.55 -14.32
CA GLN A 36 -5.29 -11.63 -15.13
C GLN A 36 -4.17 -12.22 -14.27
N ASN A 37 -3.84 -13.48 -14.52
CA ASN A 37 -2.76 -14.15 -13.83
C ASN A 37 -1.43 -13.76 -14.45
N PHE A 38 -0.57 -13.10 -13.67
CA PHE A 38 0.81 -12.83 -14.05
C PHE A 38 1.67 -14.05 -13.66
N PRO A 39 2.29 -14.77 -14.63
CA PRO A 39 3.08 -15.95 -14.33
C PRO A 39 4.36 -15.53 -13.58
N PHE A 40 4.40 -15.83 -12.27
CA PHE A 40 5.60 -15.65 -11.46
C PHE A 40 6.36 -16.99 -11.38
N PRO A 41 7.60 -17.06 -11.91
CA PRO A 41 8.28 -18.33 -12.13
C PRO A 41 9.09 -18.84 -10.93
N ASP A 42 8.99 -18.21 -9.76
CA ASP A 42 9.86 -18.53 -8.62
C ASP A 42 9.12 -19.23 -7.46
N THR A 43 9.85 -20.09 -6.77
CA THR A 43 9.42 -20.80 -5.56
C THR A 43 9.37 -19.90 -4.32
N THR A 44 9.94 -18.70 -4.42
CA THR A 44 9.93 -17.70 -3.35
C THR A 44 8.57 -17.00 -3.30
N GLY A 45 7.97 -16.84 -2.12
CA GLY A 45 6.72 -16.08 -1.98
C GLY A 45 6.88 -14.60 -2.35
N ILE A 46 5.77 -13.94 -2.71
CA ILE A 46 5.73 -12.49 -2.95
C ILE A 46 5.44 -11.79 -1.63
N MET A 47 6.29 -10.87 -1.20
CA MET A 47 6.12 -10.09 0.03
C MET A 47 5.33 -8.81 -0.20
N LYS A 48 5.61 -8.09 -1.29
CA LYS A 48 4.97 -6.81 -1.61
C LYS A 48 4.74 -6.64 -3.10
N ILE A 49 3.63 -6.00 -3.45
CA ILE A 49 3.32 -5.48 -4.79
C ILE A 49 3.21 -3.95 -4.74
N ASP A 50 3.68 -3.26 -5.78
CA ASP A 50 3.32 -1.87 -6.06
C ASP A 50 3.16 -1.68 -7.57
N VAL A 51 2.27 -0.79 -7.98
CA VAL A 51 1.93 -0.59 -9.40
C VAL A 51 1.97 0.89 -9.73
N GLY A 52 2.73 1.23 -10.78
CA GLY A 52 2.76 2.56 -11.40
C GLY A 52 1.53 2.80 -12.28
N GLN A 53 1.69 3.55 -13.38
CA GLN A 53 0.59 3.74 -14.34
C GLN A 53 0.29 2.45 -15.11
N GLY A 54 -1.00 2.11 -15.26
CA GLY A 54 -1.42 0.97 -16.07
C GLY A 54 -0.96 -0.36 -15.48
N GLU A 55 -0.11 -1.09 -16.21
CA GLU A 55 0.46 -2.40 -15.83
C GLU A 55 1.96 -2.31 -15.49
N ASP A 56 2.46 -1.14 -15.06
CA ASP A 56 3.82 -0.98 -14.52
C ASP A 56 3.94 -1.66 -13.16
N LEU A 57 3.94 -2.99 -13.19
CA LEU A 57 3.82 -3.87 -12.04
C LEU A 57 5.20 -4.24 -11.50
N TRP A 58 5.38 -4.05 -10.19
CA TRP A 58 6.60 -4.39 -9.48
C TRP A 58 6.28 -5.29 -8.29
N ILE A 59 7.19 -6.22 -8.02
CA ILE A 59 7.06 -7.14 -6.89
C ILE A 59 8.39 -7.24 -6.13
N LEU A 60 8.26 -7.42 -4.82
CA LEU A 60 9.35 -7.74 -3.92
C LEU A 60 9.08 -9.12 -3.31
N THR A 61 10.05 -10.01 -3.39
CA THR A 61 9.92 -11.38 -2.88
C THR A 61 10.28 -11.50 -1.40
N GLU A 62 9.89 -12.61 -0.78
CA GLU A 62 10.27 -12.96 0.59
C GLU A 62 11.80 -13.16 0.76
N ASN A 63 12.54 -13.38 -0.33
CA ASN A 63 14.01 -13.38 -0.37
C ASN A 63 14.62 -11.99 -0.63
N TYR A 64 13.84 -10.92 -0.52
CA TYR A 64 14.27 -9.52 -0.67
C TYR A 64 14.79 -9.17 -2.07
N GLU A 65 14.24 -9.83 -3.09
CA GLU A 65 14.58 -9.58 -4.49
C GLU A 65 13.49 -8.77 -5.19
N LEU A 66 13.90 -7.72 -5.91
CA LEU A 66 12.98 -6.85 -6.63
C LEU A 66 12.85 -7.30 -8.10
N TYR A 67 11.61 -7.35 -8.58
CA TYR A 67 11.32 -7.65 -9.98
C TYR A 67 10.36 -6.63 -10.58
N HIS A 68 10.55 -6.35 -11.87
CA HIS A 68 9.69 -5.51 -12.69
C HIS A 68 9.04 -6.34 -13.80
N TRP A 69 7.74 -6.15 -14.04
CA TRP A 69 7.02 -6.82 -15.12
C TRP A 69 7.40 -6.24 -16.48
N ASP A 70 7.97 -7.08 -17.35
CA ASP A 70 8.16 -6.74 -18.76
C ASP A 70 6.90 -7.15 -19.55
N GLY A 71 6.13 -6.15 -19.99
CA GLY A 71 4.91 -6.37 -20.76
C GLY A 71 5.14 -6.93 -22.18
N ILE A 72 6.33 -6.76 -22.74
CA ILE A 72 6.69 -7.29 -24.07
C ILE A 72 7.08 -8.76 -23.95
N GLU A 73 8.00 -9.06 -23.03
CA GLU A 73 8.49 -10.43 -22.81
C GLU A 73 7.54 -11.28 -21.97
N ARG A 74 6.52 -10.64 -21.35
CA ARG A 74 5.53 -11.25 -20.44
C ARG A 74 6.18 -12.04 -19.31
N LYS A 75 7.20 -11.45 -18.68
CA LYS A 75 7.91 -12.07 -17.57
C LYS A 75 8.44 -11.02 -16.60
N PHE A 76 8.68 -11.45 -15.37
CA PHE A 76 9.32 -10.64 -14.35
C PHE A 76 10.84 -10.61 -14.55
N ILE A 77 11.43 -9.41 -14.61
CA ILE A 77 12.86 -9.17 -14.74
C ILE A 77 13.41 -8.71 -13.39
N ARG A 78 14.40 -9.43 -12.86
CA ARG A 78 15.09 -9.05 -11.62
C ARG A 78 15.80 -7.70 -11.79
N LYS A 79 15.59 -6.78 -10.87
CA LYS A 79 16.16 -5.42 -10.83
C LYS A 79 17.03 -5.22 -9.59
N ALA A 80 17.82 -4.15 -9.59
CA ALA A 80 18.72 -3.77 -8.49
C ALA A 80 19.63 -4.93 -8.01
N LYS A 81 20.14 -5.76 -8.94
CA LYS A 81 20.88 -6.99 -8.64
C LYS A 81 22.20 -6.76 -7.88
N ASP A 82 22.81 -5.61 -8.10
CA ASP A 82 24.12 -5.24 -7.53
C ASP A 82 24.00 -4.53 -6.17
N TYR A 83 22.77 -4.39 -5.65
CA TYR A 83 22.47 -3.77 -4.37
C TYR A 83 22.23 -4.84 -3.30
N GLY A 84 22.31 -4.45 -2.02
CA GLY A 84 21.95 -5.33 -0.91
C GLY A 84 20.46 -5.70 -0.93
N PRO A 85 20.01 -6.62 -0.06
CA PRO A 85 18.61 -7.02 0.05
C PRO A 85 17.66 -5.81 0.10
N ILE A 86 16.58 -5.88 -0.68
CA ILE A 86 15.58 -4.81 -0.77
C ILE A 86 14.48 -5.07 0.26
N TYR A 87 14.22 -4.11 1.14
CA TYR A 87 13.26 -4.27 2.25
C TYR A 87 11.94 -3.55 2.01
N ASP A 88 11.96 -2.47 1.24
CA ASP A 88 10.75 -1.81 0.79
C ASP A 88 11.00 -1.11 -0.55
N PHE A 89 9.94 -0.81 -1.29
CA PHE A 89 9.99 -0.05 -2.53
C PHE A 89 8.69 0.68 -2.81
N SER A 90 8.71 1.71 -3.65
CA SER A 90 7.48 2.37 -4.11
C SER A 90 7.64 2.83 -5.56
N VAL A 91 6.53 2.80 -6.30
CA VAL A 91 6.47 3.19 -7.72
C VAL A 91 5.43 4.28 -7.93
N GLY A 92 5.79 5.30 -8.70
CA GLY A 92 4.94 6.43 -9.10
C GLY A 92 4.27 6.25 -10.46
N PRO A 93 3.36 7.16 -10.86
CA PRO A 93 2.68 7.12 -12.15
C PRO A 93 3.62 7.40 -13.33
N ASP A 94 4.72 8.09 -13.06
CA ASP A 94 5.78 8.44 -14.00
C ASP A 94 6.81 7.31 -14.19
N GLY A 95 6.59 6.15 -13.57
CA GLY A 95 7.54 5.03 -13.58
C GLY A 95 8.74 5.24 -12.65
N LEU A 96 8.73 6.32 -11.85
CA LEU A 96 9.71 6.54 -10.83
C LEU A 96 9.63 5.42 -9.79
N ALA A 97 10.74 4.73 -9.57
CA ALA A 97 10.85 3.71 -8.55
C ALA A 97 11.87 4.14 -7.49
N VAL A 98 11.52 3.93 -6.22
CA VAL A 98 12.42 4.11 -5.09
C VAL A 98 12.51 2.82 -4.30
N ILE A 99 13.68 2.54 -3.75
CA ILE A 99 13.96 1.31 -3.02
C ILE A 99 14.67 1.63 -1.71
N VAL A 100 14.39 0.82 -0.70
CA VAL A 100 15.15 0.74 0.54
C VAL A 100 16.00 -0.51 0.47
N SER A 101 17.31 -0.36 0.37
CA SER A 101 18.28 -1.46 0.46
C SER A 101 19.01 -1.39 1.79
N ARG A 102 19.27 -2.53 2.40
CA ARG A 102 20.12 -2.61 3.59
C ARG A 102 21.41 -3.33 3.26
N SER A 103 22.49 -2.80 3.82
CA SER A 103 23.82 -3.40 3.79
C SER A 103 24.28 -3.65 5.23
N PRO A 104 25.37 -4.41 5.45
CA PRO A 104 25.90 -4.62 6.80
C PRO A 104 26.30 -3.33 7.55
N ILE A 105 26.41 -2.19 6.86
CA ILE A 105 26.95 -0.94 7.40
C ILE A 105 25.88 0.16 7.43
N ASN A 106 25.01 0.22 6.41
CA ASN A 106 24.07 1.32 6.21
C ASN A 106 22.70 0.81 5.72
N ASN A 107 21.65 1.53 6.06
CA ASN A 107 20.34 1.47 5.41
C ASN A 107 20.28 2.61 4.38
N ASN A 108 19.95 2.33 3.13
CA ASN A 108 20.04 3.28 2.03
C ASN A 108 18.72 3.37 1.27
N VAL A 109 18.35 4.58 0.89
CA VAL A 109 17.29 4.84 -0.09
C VAL A 109 17.94 5.16 -1.42
N PHE A 110 17.48 4.49 -2.46
CA PHE A 110 17.88 4.77 -3.83
C PHE A 110 16.68 5.13 -4.68
N ILE A 111 16.91 6.00 -5.66
CA ILE A 111 15.95 6.36 -6.71
C ILE A 111 16.43 5.79 -8.04
N ARG A 112 15.51 5.29 -8.86
CA ARG A 112 15.84 4.80 -10.19
C ARG A 112 16.13 5.97 -11.12
N SER A 113 17.33 6.01 -11.69
CA SER A 113 17.74 7.04 -12.66
C SER A 113 17.69 6.55 -14.12
N ASP A 114 17.79 5.23 -14.34
CA ASP A 114 17.65 4.60 -15.65
C ASP A 114 17.12 3.16 -15.51
N ILE A 115 16.99 2.42 -16.62
CA ILE A 115 16.35 1.11 -16.68
C ILE A 115 16.93 0.09 -15.68
N ASP A 116 18.22 0.18 -15.40
CA ASP A 116 18.96 -0.67 -14.45
C ASP A 116 19.90 0.14 -13.52
N SER A 117 19.77 1.46 -13.47
CA SER A 117 20.63 2.34 -12.65
C SER A 117 19.86 2.98 -11.50
N TRP A 118 20.52 3.07 -10.33
CA TRP A 118 19.95 3.64 -9.13
C TRP A 118 20.93 4.59 -8.44
N GLU A 119 20.42 5.75 -8.05
CA GLU A 119 21.17 6.80 -7.38
C GLU A 119 20.85 6.84 -5.89
N TRP A 120 21.88 6.97 -5.06
CA TRP A 120 21.72 7.11 -3.62
C TRP A 120 21.22 8.52 -3.27
N ILE A 121 20.19 8.61 -2.44
CA ILE A 121 19.57 9.90 -2.09
C ILE A 121 19.49 10.15 -0.58
N TYR A 122 19.47 9.08 0.21
CA TYR A 122 19.38 9.17 1.65
C TYR A 122 19.91 7.89 2.30
N GLY A 123 20.43 8.00 3.51
CA GLY A 123 20.89 6.84 4.26
C GLY A 123 20.84 7.05 5.75
N SER A 124 20.80 5.93 6.46
CA SER A 124 20.82 5.85 7.92
C SER A 124 21.82 4.81 8.40
N ASP A 125 22.21 4.92 9.66
CA ASP A 125 23.00 3.91 10.35
C ASP A 125 22.26 2.55 10.33
N VAL A 126 22.99 1.44 10.18
CA VAL A 126 22.41 0.09 10.13
C VAL A 126 21.48 -0.22 11.31
N ARG A 127 21.75 0.36 12.50
CA ARG A 127 20.94 0.17 13.72
C ARG A 127 19.61 0.90 13.68
N VAL A 128 19.42 1.82 12.74
CA VAL A 128 18.23 2.67 12.61
C VAL A 128 17.54 2.29 11.29
N PRO A 129 16.60 1.33 11.33
CA PRO A 129 16.01 0.80 10.12
C PRO A 129 15.13 1.84 9.44
N ILE A 130 15.30 1.93 8.12
CA ILE A 130 14.28 2.50 7.25
C ILE A 130 13.29 1.38 6.95
N ILE A 131 12.02 1.58 7.32
CA ILE A 131 11.01 0.50 7.29
C ILE A 131 9.92 0.70 6.25
N SER A 132 9.72 1.92 5.76
CA SER A 132 8.74 2.18 4.70
C SER A 132 9.14 3.39 3.87
N ILE A 133 8.89 3.31 2.56
CA ILE A 133 9.11 4.38 1.58
C ILE A 133 7.85 4.60 0.74
N SER A 134 7.54 5.84 0.40
CA SER A 134 6.48 6.19 -0.55
C SER A 134 6.87 7.36 -1.42
N ASN A 135 6.64 7.21 -2.73
CA ASN A 135 6.67 8.33 -3.67
C ASN A 135 5.44 9.22 -3.48
N CYS A 136 5.61 10.53 -3.57
CA CYS A 136 4.52 11.49 -3.40
C CYS A 136 4.35 12.39 -4.62
N ASP A 137 5.46 12.74 -5.27
CA ASP A 137 5.48 13.44 -6.55
C ASP A 137 6.81 13.18 -7.26
N TYR A 138 7.06 13.93 -8.34
CA TYR A 138 8.26 13.82 -9.17
C TYR A 138 9.55 14.28 -8.48
N ASN A 139 9.49 14.90 -7.30
CA ASN A 139 10.64 15.41 -6.55
C ASN A 139 10.62 15.14 -5.04
N LYS A 140 9.60 14.44 -4.54
CA LYS A 140 9.33 14.27 -3.11
C LYS A 140 8.96 12.84 -2.76
N ILE A 141 9.66 12.36 -1.75
CA ILE A 141 9.42 11.07 -1.12
C ILE A 141 9.23 11.23 0.38
N PHE A 142 8.49 10.30 0.95
CA PHE A 142 8.38 10.13 2.38
C PHE A 142 9.04 8.82 2.76
N THR A 143 9.73 8.80 3.89
CA THR A 143 10.31 7.59 4.49
C THR A 143 10.07 7.55 5.99
N ILE A 144 9.99 6.35 6.56
CA ILE A 144 10.03 6.15 8.01
C ILE A 144 11.42 5.66 8.40
N GLU A 145 12.08 6.42 9.28
CA GLU A 145 13.33 6.04 9.96
C GLU A 145 13.06 6.00 11.46
N ASP A 146 13.08 4.81 12.07
CA ASP A 146 12.77 4.63 13.50
C ASP A 146 11.44 5.33 13.90
N ARG A 147 11.50 6.37 14.75
CA ARG A 147 10.34 7.15 15.20
C ARG A 147 10.13 8.44 14.42
N LYS A 148 10.74 8.57 13.24
CA LYS A 148 10.70 9.78 12.43
C LYS A 148 9.97 9.51 11.13
N LEU A 149 8.99 10.36 10.86
CA LEU A 149 8.50 10.58 9.51
C LEU A 149 9.41 11.62 8.85
N ILE A 150 10.09 11.21 7.79
CA ILE A 150 11.06 12.02 7.07
C ILE A 150 10.50 12.35 5.69
N VAL A 151 10.70 13.59 5.27
CA VAL A 151 10.42 14.05 3.91
C VAL A 151 11.75 14.33 3.22
N CYS A 152 11.94 13.80 2.03
CA CYS A 152 13.10 14.11 1.20
C CYS A 152 12.64 14.80 -0.08
N ASN A 153 13.26 15.93 -0.40
CA ASN A 153 13.14 16.60 -1.68
C ASN A 153 14.44 16.37 -2.47
N TYR A 154 14.32 16.11 -3.76
CA TYR A 154 15.48 15.87 -4.63
C TYR A 154 15.58 16.81 -5.83
N ASP A 155 14.93 17.97 -5.77
CA ASP A 155 15.15 19.06 -6.73
C ASP A 155 16.48 19.77 -6.46
N ASN A 156 17.43 19.65 -7.41
CA ASN A 156 18.74 20.31 -7.48
C ASN A 156 19.73 20.03 -6.32
N ALA A 157 19.27 19.90 -5.08
CA ALA A 157 20.07 19.53 -3.91
C ALA A 157 19.24 18.59 -3.02
N TYR A 158 19.71 17.35 -2.88
CA TYR A 158 19.09 16.36 -2.01
C TYR A 158 19.01 16.88 -0.56
N SER A 159 17.79 17.02 -0.05
CA SER A 159 17.54 17.45 1.33
C SER A 159 16.49 16.56 1.97
N CYS A 160 16.82 15.98 3.13
CA CYS A 160 15.90 15.17 3.92
C CYS A 160 15.73 15.79 5.32
N ASP A 161 14.50 16.06 5.70
CA ASP A 161 14.16 16.67 6.98
C ASP A 161 13.17 15.79 7.77
N THR A 162 13.31 15.82 9.10
CA THR A 162 12.31 15.21 9.98
C THR A 162 11.06 16.06 9.98
N LEU A 163 9.98 15.52 9.41
CA LEU A 163 8.67 16.17 9.41
C LEU A 163 8.00 16.06 10.77
N LYS A 164 8.07 14.88 11.40
CA LYS A 164 7.41 14.60 12.69
C LYS A 164 7.99 13.38 13.40
N TYR A 165 7.94 13.40 14.73
CA TYR A 165 8.21 12.23 15.57
C TYR A 165 6.91 11.51 15.95
N GLY A 166 6.94 10.18 15.94
CA GLY A 166 5.77 9.34 16.22
C GLY A 166 6.10 7.84 16.17
N ILE A 167 5.04 7.02 16.20
CA ILE A 167 5.12 5.58 15.95
C ILE A 167 4.50 5.36 14.58
N TYR A 168 5.30 4.89 13.64
CA TYR A 168 4.90 4.66 12.27
C TYR A 168 5.29 3.24 11.87
N ASN A 169 4.42 2.53 11.17
CA ASN A 169 4.65 1.19 10.66
C ASN A 169 4.75 1.16 9.14
N GLN A 170 3.97 2.01 8.48
CA GLN A 170 3.97 2.16 7.02
C GLN A 170 3.47 3.55 6.63
N ILE A 171 3.90 4.05 5.49
CA ILE A 171 3.44 5.32 4.89
C ILE A 171 2.97 5.10 3.46
N SER A 172 2.05 5.94 3.01
CA SER A 172 1.67 6.05 1.62
C SER A 172 1.24 7.48 1.32
N CYS A 173 1.94 8.16 0.41
CA CYS A 173 1.49 9.42 -0.16
C CYS A 173 0.71 9.14 -1.45
N ALA A 174 -0.43 9.80 -1.59
CA ALA A 174 -1.18 9.86 -2.83
C ALA A 174 -0.53 10.83 -3.81
N PHE A 175 -0.17 10.36 -5.01
CA PHE A 175 0.45 11.23 -6.02
C PHE A 175 -0.52 12.32 -6.51
N ASN A 176 -1.83 12.08 -6.54
CA ASN A 176 -2.76 13.01 -7.20
C ASN A 176 -2.99 14.30 -6.40
N ASP A 177 -3.16 14.20 -5.08
CA ASP A 177 -3.50 15.33 -4.20
C ASP A 177 -2.50 15.58 -3.08
N LYS A 178 -1.43 14.78 -3.03
CA LYS A 178 -0.35 14.86 -2.02
C LYS A 178 -0.82 14.58 -0.60
N SER A 179 -1.99 13.96 -0.43
CA SER A 179 -2.44 13.49 0.87
C SER A 179 -1.51 12.39 1.38
N LEU A 180 -1.13 12.48 2.65
CA LEU A 180 -0.20 11.56 3.28
C LEU A 180 -0.94 10.69 4.30
N TRP A 181 -0.87 9.38 4.08
CA TRP A 181 -1.48 8.37 4.92
C TRP A 181 -0.39 7.54 5.59
N PHE A 182 -0.68 7.03 6.78
CA PHE A 182 0.24 6.14 7.47
C PHE A 182 -0.49 5.19 8.41
N ILE A 183 0.14 4.04 8.65
CA ILE A 183 -0.23 3.13 9.75
C ILE A 183 0.58 3.57 10.97
N GLY A 184 -0.12 3.99 12.01
CA GLY A 184 0.47 4.57 13.21
C GLY A 184 0.45 3.65 14.42
N SER A 185 0.38 4.26 15.60
CA SER A 185 0.21 3.57 16.88
C SER A 185 -1.02 2.66 16.89
N GLY A 186 -0.90 1.48 17.49
CA GLY A 186 -1.98 0.49 17.54
C GLY A 186 -2.34 -0.09 16.17
N HIS A 187 -1.52 0.15 15.13
CA HIS A 187 -1.76 -0.26 13.75
C HIS A 187 -3.00 0.35 13.10
N TYR A 188 -3.51 1.47 13.63
CA TYR A 188 -4.59 2.21 12.96
C TYR A 188 -4.07 3.04 11.79
N ILE A 189 -4.93 3.30 10.82
CA ILE A 189 -4.71 4.19 9.69
C ILE A 189 -4.99 5.62 10.11
N TYR A 190 -4.07 6.52 9.77
CA TYR A 190 -4.17 7.95 9.98
C TYR A 190 -3.98 8.70 8.67
N LEU A 191 -4.76 9.76 8.50
CA LEU A 191 -4.53 10.81 7.51
C LEU A 191 -3.74 11.94 8.18
N TYR A 192 -2.57 12.27 7.64
CA TYR A 192 -1.76 13.40 8.06
C TYR A 192 -2.31 14.70 7.49
N ILE A 193 -2.60 15.67 8.36
CA ILE A 193 -3.02 17.02 7.94
C ILE A 193 -1.87 18.00 8.09
N ASN A 194 -1.20 18.00 9.24
CA ASN A 194 0.00 18.77 9.51
C ASN A 194 0.71 18.24 10.76
N LYS A 195 1.81 18.89 11.16
CA LYS A 195 2.63 18.44 12.29
C LYS A 195 1.88 18.36 13.63
N TYR A 196 0.75 19.03 13.76
CA TYR A 196 -0.09 19.02 14.96
C TYR A 196 -1.36 18.17 14.84
N ILE A 197 -1.82 17.88 13.62
CA ILE A 197 -3.13 17.28 13.36
C ILE A 197 -2.98 16.02 12.52
N GLU A 198 -3.53 14.93 13.05
CA GLU A 198 -3.66 13.62 12.42
C GLU A 198 -5.11 13.16 12.64
N ILE A 199 -5.73 12.54 11.65
CA ILE A 199 -7.11 12.04 11.76
C ILE A 199 -7.09 10.52 11.65
N ILE A 200 -7.60 9.83 12.66
CA ILE A 200 -7.80 8.37 12.61
C ILE A 200 -8.88 8.07 11.56
N ARG A 201 -8.59 7.13 10.65
CA ARG A 201 -9.48 6.77 9.53
C ARG A 201 -9.89 5.31 9.54
N SER A 202 -9.45 4.51 10.50
CA SER A 202 -9.82 3.09 10.62
C SER A 202 -10.35 2.77 12.02
N GLU A 203 -11.32 1.85 12.10
CA GLU A 203 -11.83 1.31 13.38
C GLU A 203 -11.14 0.00 13.78
N VAL A 204 -10.35 -0.60 12.88
CA VAL A 204 -9.62 -1.86 13.07
C VAL A 204 -8.14 -1.68 12.69
N PRO A 205 -7.23 -2.54 13.17
CA PRO A 205 -5.81 -2.46 12.83
C PRO A 205 -5.49 -3.00 11.43
N PHE A 206 -4.53 -2.35 10.76
CA PHE A 206 -4.05 -2.67 9.43
C PHE A 206 -2.57 -3.04 9.41
N LYS A 207 -2.21 -3.97 8.52
CA LYS A 207 -0.82 -4.36 8.24
C LYS A 207 -0.28 -3.71 6.96
N GLN A 208 -1.16 -3.28 6.04
CA GLN A 208 -0.77 -2.60 4.81
C GLN A 208 -1.78 -1.49 4.41
N ILE A 209 -1.29 -0.42 3.79
CA ILE A 209 -2.04 0.62 3.09
C ILE A 209 -1.37 1.02 1.76
N LYS A 210 -2.17 1.52 0.82
CA LYS A 210 -1.74 2.28 -0.36
C LYS A 210 -2.81 3.35 -0.65
N ALA A 211 -2.38 4.60 -0.73
CA ALA A 211 -3.24 5.76 -0.97
C ALA A 211 -3.18 6.18 -2.44
N LEU A 212 -4.35 6.41 -3.03
CA LEU A 212 -4.49 7.02 -4.35
C LEU A 212 -4.91 8.50 -4.26
N SER A 213 -5.69 8.84 -3.24
CA SER A 213 -6.09 10.21 -2.87
C SER A 213 -6.51 10.29 -1.40
N GLU A 214 -6.89 11.49 -0.93
CA GLU A 214 -7.46 11.76 0.39
C GLU A 214 -8.83 11.09 0.57
N GLN A 215 -9.48 10.70 -0.52
CA GLN A 215 -10.79 10.04 -0.49
C GLN A 215 -10.76 8.64 -1.08
N HIS A 216 -9.57 8.11 -1.42
CA HIS A 216 -9.42 6.79 -2.01
C HIS A 216 -8.14 6.10 -1.56
N VAL A 217 -8.29 5.08 -0.72
CA VAL A 217 -7.20 4.31 -0.13
C VAL A 217 -7.59 2.85 -0.13
N ILE A 218 -6.63 1.95 -0.33
CA ILE A 218 -6.81 0.54 -0.02
C ILE A 218 -5.94 0.15 1.17
N GLY A 219 -6.36 -0.87 1.89
CA GLY A 219 -5.58 -1.41 2.99
C GLY A 219 -5.89 -2.87 3.25
N ILE A 220 -4.95 -3.56 3.89
CA ILE A 220 -5.14 -4.94 4.34
C ILE A 220 -5.10 -4.96 5.87
N ASP A 221 -6.15 -5.53 6.47
CA ASP A 221 -6.21 -5.72 7.91
C ASP A 221 -5.37 -6.93 8.38
N TYR A 222 -5.33 -7.15 9.69
CA TYR A 222 -4.63 -8.31 10.26
C TYR A 222 -5.33 -9.65 9.99
N ASP A 223 -6.62 -9.64 9.63
CA ASP A 223 -7.37 -10.83 9.22
C ASP A 223 -7.15 -11.18 7.73
N SER A 224 -6.27 -10.42 7.04
CA SER A 224 -5.95 -10.59 5.62
C SER A 224 -7.13 -10.30 4.70
N THR A 225 -8.02 -9.40 5.13
CA THR A 225 -9.07 -8.80 4.31
C THR A 225 -8.53 -7.55 3.63
N LEU A 226 -8.68 -7.48 2.32
CA LEU A 226 -8.47 -6.27 1.53
C LEU A 226 -9.70 -5.39 1.63
N TRP A 227 -9.49 -4.17 2.08
CA TRP A 227 -10.48 -3.13 2.21
C TRP A 227 -10.19 -1.96 1.27
N GLU A 228 -11.24 -1.30 0.83
CA GLU A 228 -11.16 -0.05 0.07
C GLU A 228 -11.97 1.03 0.77
N TYR A 229 -11.30 2.15 1.01
CA TYR A 229 -11.85 3.37 1.53
C TYR A 229 -12.23 4.29 0.37
N ILE A 230 -13.50 4.65 0.27
CA ILE A 230 -13.99 5.66 -0.68
C ILE A 230 -14.87 6.65 0.10
N ASN A 231 -14.57 7.95 -0.02
CA ASN A 231 -15.41 9.04 0.50
C ASN A 231 -15.85 8.84 1.97
N GLY A 232 -14.94 8.39 2.84
CA GLY A 232 -15.24 8.19 4.27
C GLY A 232 -15.65 6.77 4.67
N THR A 233 -15.81 5.84 3.74
CA THR A 233 -16.36 4.51 4.01
C THR A 233 -15.41 3.40 3.58
N TRP A 234 -15.10 2.46 4.48
CA TRP A 234 -14.39 1.23 4.16
C TRP A 234 -15.35 0.13 3.70
N THR A 235 -15.01 -0.54 2.60
CA THR A 235 -15.76 -1.68 2.04
C THR A 235 -14.80 -2.85 1.83
N GLY A 236 -15.19 -4.06 2.26
CA GLY A 236 -14.39 -5.27 2.04
C GLY A 236 -14.45 -5.73 0.58
N ILE A 237 -13.31 -6.08 0.00
CA ILE A 237 -13.17 -6.52 -1.40
C ILE A 237 -12.89 -8.02 -1.48
N SER A 238 -11.86 -8.49 -0.78
CA SER A 238 -11.38 -9.87 -0.89
C SER A 238 -10.74 -10.32 0.42
N ASN A 239 -10.81 -11.62 0.70
CA ASN A 239 -10.12 -12.25 1.81
C ASN A 239 -8.83 -12.94 1.34
N ASN A 240 -8.03 -13.44 2.29
CA ASN A 240 -6.78 -14.15 2.04
C ASN A 240 -5.74 -13.35 1.24
N VAL A 241 -5.71 -12.03 1.43
CA VAL A 241 -4.80 -11.13 0.72
C VAL A 241 -3.51 -10.91 1.52
N LYS A 242 -2.38 -11.15 0.85
CA LYS A 242 -1.04 -10.97 1.39
C LYS A 242 -0.52 -9.55 1.16
N SER A 243 -0.65 -9.05 -0.07
CA SER A 243 -0.25 -7.68 -0.43
C SER A 243 -1.14 -7.10 -1.51
N ALA A 244 -1.35 -5.79 -1.51
CA ALA A 244 -2.13 -5.08 -2.53
C ALA A 244 -1.56 -3.70 -2.86
N SER A 245 -1.87 -3.23 -4.06
CA SER A 245 -1.63 -1.87 -4.52
C SER A 245 -2.78 -1.41 -5.43
N ILE A 246 -2.93 -0.11 -5.61
CA ILE A 246 -3.90 0.52 -6.50
C ILE A 246 -3.13 1.41 -7.47
N ASN A 247 -3.40 1.26 -8.77
CA ASN A 247 -2.76 2.05 -9.80
C ASN A 247 -3.50 3.37 -10.02
N TYR A 248 -2.97 4.20 -10.91
CA TYR A 248 -3.52 5.52 -11.24
C TYR A 248 -4.68 5.50 -12.25
N ASN A 249 -5.20 4.31 -12.57
CA ASN A 249 -6.46 4.08 -13.30
C ASN A 249 -7.56 3.54 -12.37
N ASP A 250 -7.37 3.58 -11.05
CA ASP A 250 -8.24 2.98 -10.03
C ASP A 250 -8.34 1.43 -10.10
N ASP A 251 -7.46 0.77 -10.86
CA ASP A 251 -7.35 -0.68 -10.86
C ASP A 251 -6.64 -1.14 -9.58
N ILE A 252 -7.22 -2.11 -8.89
CA ILE A 252 -6.63 -2.72 -7.69
C ILE A 252 -5.92 -4.01 -8.09
N PHE A 253 -4.66 -4.12 -7.70
CA PHE A 253 -3.85 -5.32 -7.86
C PHE A 253 -3.58 -5.92 -6.49
N TYR A 254 -3.75 -7.24 -6.37
CA TYR A 254 -3.48 -7.90 -5.10
C TYR A 254 -2.90 -9.30 -5.29
N VAL A 255 -2.21 -9.76 -4.27
CA VAL A 255 -1.57 -11.07 -4.19
C VAL A 255 -2.24 -11.85 -3.07
N ASP A 256 -2.70 -13.05 -3.36
CA ASP A 256 -3.24 -13.96 -2.34
C ASP A 256 -2.13 -14.74 -1.60
N ASN A 257 -2.54 -15.57 -0.64
CA ASN A 257 -1.61 -16.42 0.11
C ASN A 257 -0.92 -17.50 -0.74
N ASP A 258 -1.48 -17.84 -1.91
CA ASP A 258 -0.92 -18.80 -2.87
C ASP A 258 0.03 -18.13 -3.88
N ASN A 259 0.34 -16.84 -3.69
CA ASN A 259 1.18 -16.00 -4.53
C ASN A 259 0.62 -15.77 -5.95
N ILE A 260 -0.70 -15.86 -6.11
CA ILE A 260 -1.37 -15.50 -7.36
C ILE A 260 -1.65 -14.00 -7.37
N ILE A 261 -1.27 -13.33 -8.45
CA ILE A 261 -1.54 -11.90 -8.67
C ILE A 261 -2.86 -11.75 -9.41
N TYR A 262 -3.75 -10.93 -8.86
CA TYR A 262 -5.06 -10.59 -9.38
C TYR A 262 -5.13 -9.11 -9.74
N LYS A 263 -6.01 -8.79 -10.69
CA LYS A 263 -6.37 -7.42 -11.07
C LYS A 263 -7.89 -7.26 -10.99
N ILE A 264 -8.34 -6.19 -10.34
CA ILE A 264 -9.72 -5.73 -10.30
C ILE A 264 -9.77 -4.41 -11.04
N SER A 265 -10.48 -4.38 -12.17
CA SER A 265 -10.67 -3.15 -12.95
C SER A 265 -12.02 -2.52 -12.66
N LYS A 266 -12.02 -1.21 -12.44
CA LYS A 266 -13.21 -0.39 -12.35
C LYS A 266 -13.42 0.26 -13.72
N ASN A 267 -14.40 -0.24 -14.47
CA ASN A 267 -14.76 0.27 -15.80
C ASN A 267 -15.17 1.75 -15.77
#